data_AF-A0A2G8SH52-F1
#
_entry.id   AF-A0A2G8SH52-F1
#
_cell.length_a   1.000
_cell.length_b   1.000
_cell.length_c   1.000
_cell.angle_alpha   90.00
_cell.angle_beta   90.00
_cell.angle_gamma   90.00
#
_symmetry.space_group_name_H-M   'P 1'
#
loop_
_entity.id
_entity.type
_entity.pdbx_description
1 polymer ?
#
loop_
_entity_poly.entity_id
_entity_poly.type
_entity_poly.pdbx_seq_one_letter_code
_entity_poly.pdbx_strand_id
1 'polypeptide(L)'
;MGSESHLPSLAGALPLIEDLQTISLEDVQEVRGDEVDDIDNVAAELEAASEEEDNHYSGSIANYTQIPASAPVDPSRALNVDSLSTIIDKASEHVIVPGTRDEYHRHYRSLCKFCEARKLTPPGIEDWDTYWKTMPKEAPVIIVAWIMDRADDVDISTGEEKPLSIPRVSYDYAQKMRAAISHKFAREFKCGSHPWTENPLTGRFTGNPSLSMTVSQYMISLRRRRARAGEPITSARAVDSDVMKKLWVQNVNYPREPGLQSIPRKAAVDGEPRRWAGYKVRQMLQLLYILSFLCLLRYDEALKVNWSDIRPETTDEGICVVVVHLNCRKTNQTGGVAPFYLWPNDEKPWLCPVRAISTWWQLFREMNLEPKGRVFRSRVLYDALNYSATQGMSSASFLNCFRRNMVEVGIDPRPYGTHSFRRGGCQYLAMELRWPFRDICLWGGWAEDFDNPGTIFRYLLSWVDKPTLERKDFFNPHRLGTDPCGHCGRTCHCA
;
A
#
# COMPACT_ATOMS: atom_id res chain seq x y z
N MET A 1 44.50 -24.65 20.47
CA MET A 1 44.75 -23.37 21.16
C MET A 1 44.94 -22.32 20.07
N GLY A 2 44.14 -21.27 19.91
CA GLY A 2 42.93 -20.84 20.59
C GLY A 2 41.98 -20.22 19.56
N SER A 3 40.69 -20.32 19.86
CA SER A 3 39.61 -19.59 19.22
C SER A 3 39.59 -18.16 19.78
N GLU A 4 39.63 -17.15 18.91
CA GLU A 4 39.20 -15.80 19.27
C GLU A 4 38.03 -15.37 18.40
N SER A 5 37.03 -14.88 19.13
CA SER A 5 35.64 -14.65 18.78
C SER A 5 35.43 -13.24 18.24
N HIS A 6 34.96 -13.12 17.01
CA HIS A 6 34.33 -11.89 16.52
C HIS A 6 32.89 -11.78 17.03
N LEU A 7 32.72 -11.22 18.23
CA LEU A 7 31.44 -10.71 18.72
C LEU A 7 31.69 -9.35 19.39
N PRO A 8 31.49 -8.25 18.64
CA PRO A 8 30.69 -7.16 19.21
C PRO A 8 29.84 -6.48 18.13
N SER A 9 28.55 -6.81 18.05
CA SER A 9 27.55 -6.01 17.31
C SER A 9 26.08 -6.30 17.71
N LEU A 10 25.80 -7.31 18.54
CA LEU A 10 24.42 -7.71 18.84
C LEU A 10 23.81 -7.02 20.07
N ALA A 11 24.60 -6.29 20.87
CA ALA A 11 24.11 -5.67 22.10
C ALA A 11 23.12 -4.50 21.87
N GLY A 12 23.12 -3.88 20.68
CA GLY A 12 22.22 -2.77 20.34
C GLY A 12 20.86 -3.18 19.76
N ALA A 13 20.66 -4.46 19.41
CA ALA A 13 19.44 -4.93 18.74
C ALA A 13 18.38 -5.49 19.71
N LEU A 14 18.78 -5.88 20.92
CA LEU A 14 17.88 -6.44 21.93
C LEU A 14 16.84 -5.44 22.47
N PRO A 15 17.18 -4.16 22.77
CA PRO A 15 16.18 -3.19 23.21
C PRO A 15 15.12 -2.89 22.13
N LEU A 16 15.52 -2.92 20.85
CA LEU A 16 14.61 -2.72 19.71
C LEU A 16 13.61 -3.88 19.55
N ILE A 17 13.93 -5.08 20.05
CA ILE A 17 13.04 -6.25 19.99
C ILE A 17 12.01 -6.20 21.12
N GLU A 18 12.37 -5.68 22.29
CA GLU A 18 11.44 -5.50 23.43
C GLU A 18 10.41 -4.39 23.16
N ASP A 19 10.81 -3.29 22.51
CA ASP A 19 9.89 -2.23 22.04
C ASP A 19 8.94 -2.71 20.92
N LEU A 20 9.33 -3.74 20.14
CA LEU A 20 8.49 -4.33 19.09
C LEU A 20 7.45 -5.33 19.65
N GLN A 21 7.66 -5.85 20.86
CA GLN A 21 6.73 -6.78 21.52
C GLN A 21 5.62 -6.08 22.30
N THR A 22 5.77 -4.80 22.61
CA THR A 22 4.78 -3.96 23.32
C THR A 22 3.77 -3.27 22.39
N ILE A 23 3.88 -3.44 21.07
CA ILE A 23 2.80 -3.10 20.14
C ILE A 23 1.72 -4.17 20.28
N SER A 24 0.65 -3.82 21.01
CA SER A 24 -0.53 -4.62 21.29
C SER A 24 -0.99 -5.46 20.10
N LEU A 25 -1.25 -6.74 20.37
CA LEU A 25 -1.87 -7.73 19.48
C LEU A 25 -3.30 -7.37 19.02
N GLU A 26 -3.84 -6.22 19.46
CA GLU A 26 -5.18 -5.74 19.14
C GLU A 26 -5.21 -4.76 17.96
N ASP A 27 -4.07 -4.24 17.49
CA ASP A 27 -4.00 -3.19 16.45
C ASP A 27 -3.62 -3.70 15.05
N VAL A 28 -4.17 -4.84 14.62
CA VAL A 28 -4.00 -5.30 13.22
C VAL A 28 -5.34 -5.45 12.50
N GLN A 29 -5.99 -4.30 12.26
CA GLN A 29 -6.98 -4.14 11.19
C GLN A 29 -6.41 -3.22 10.09
N GLU A 30 -5.37 -3.69 9.40
CA GLU A 30 -4.85 -3.04 8.20
C GLU A 30 -5.71 -3.38 6.97
N VAL A 31 -6.71 -2.55 6.72
CA VAL A 31 -7.45 -2.48 5.46
C VAL A 31 -7.16 -1.16 4.75
N ARG A 32 -6.44 -1.21 3.63
CA ARG A 32 -6.58 -0.36 2.42
C ARG A 32 -6.47 1.19 2.58
N GLY A 33 -5.30 1.74 2.26
CA GLY A 33 -5.02 3.21 2.25
C GLY A 33 -5.05 3.94 0.89
N ASP A 34 -5.45 3.31 -0.23
CA ASP A 34 -5.27 3.96 -1.54
C ASP A 34 -6.23 5.09 -1.86
N GLU A 35 -7.49 4.97 -1.43
CA GLU A 35 -8.45 6.07 -1.57
C GLU A 35 -8.12 7.24 -0.63
N VAL A 36 -7.26 7.00 0.36
CA VAL A 36 -6.95 7.94 1.44
C VAL A 36 -5.80 8.88 1.03
N ASP A 37 -4.85 8.40 0.24
CA ASP A 37 -3.75 9.22 -0.28
C ASP A 37 -4.18 10.13 -1.44
N ASP A 38 -5.28 9.83 -2.15
CA ASP A 38 -5.84 10.73 -3.16
C ASP A 38 -6.46 11.98 -2.51
N ILE A 39 -6.96 11.88 -1.27
CA ILE A 39 -7.53 13.00 -0.51
C ILE A 39 -6.45 14.02 -0.08
N ASP A 40 -5.24 13.54 0.26
CA ASP A 40 -4.10 14.42 0.57
C ASP A 40 -3.56 15.13 -0.69
N ASN A 41 -3.77 14.55 -1.89
CA ASN A 41 -3.39 15.17 -3.15
C ASN A 41 -4.38 16.24 -3.62
N VAL A 42 -5.68 16.13 -3.35
CA VAL A 42 -6.62 17.22 -3.65
C VAL A 42 -6.24 18.50 -2.89
N ALA A 43 -5.77 18.38 -1.65
CA ALA A 43 -5.29 19.53 -0.87
C ALA A 43 -3.99 20.13 -1.42
N ALA A 44 -3.06 19.30 -1.91
CA ALA A 44 -1.82 19.76 -2.54
C ALA A 44 -2.05 20.34 -3.95
N GLU A 45 -3.00 19.78 -4.71
CA GLU A 45 -3.45 20.30 -6.00
C GLU A 45 -4.24 21.61 -5.83
N LEU A 46 -4.98 21.79 -4.74
CA LEU A 46 -5.64 23.06 -4.40
C LEU A 46 -4.65 24.16 -4.02
N GLU A 47 -3.52 23.83 -3.40
CA GLU A 47 -2.42 24.77 -3.17
C GLU A 47 -1.72 25.12 -4.50
N ALA A 48 -1.50 24.14 -5.38
CA ALA A 48 -0.87 24.36 -6.70
C ALA A 48 -1.78 25.07 -7.72
N ALA A 49 -3.09 24.85 -7.67
CA ALA A 49 -4.07 25.49 -8.55
C ALA A 49 -4.34 26.96 -8.19
N SER A 50 -3.75 27.47 -7.10
CA SER A 50 -3.82 28.88 -6.73
C SER A 50 -2.80 29.77 -7.44
N GLU A 51 -1.93 29.20 -8.30
CA GLU A 51 -0.83 29.94 -8.96
C GLU A 51 -0.81 29.92 -10.50
N GLU A 52 -1.77 29.32 -11.21
CA GLU A 52 -1.74 29.31 -12.70
C GLU A 52 -3.11 29.61 -13.33
N GLU A 53 -3.46 30.89 -13.42
CA GLU A 53 -4.30 31.42 -14.50
C GLU A 53 -3.38 31.94 -15.62
N ASP A 54 -3.23 31.17 -16.72
CA ASP A 54 -3.46 31.69 -18.09
C ASP A 54 -2.95 30.75 -19.20
N ASN A 55 -3.85 30.58 -20.18
CA ASN A 55 -3.62 30.48 -21.62
C ASN A 55 -3.40 29.14 -22.37
N HIS A 56 -4.42 28.90 -23.21
CA HIS A 56 -4.43 28.56 -24.64
C HIS A 56 -4.34 27.10 -25.10
N TYR A 57 -5.51 26.66 -25.57
CA TYR A 57 -5.84 25.42 -26.25
C TYR A 57 -5.56 25.55 -27.76
N SER A 58 -4.77 24.62 -28.33
CA SER A 58 -4.88 24.30 -29.75
C SER A 58 -4.49 22.85 -30.06
N GLY A 59 -5.49 22.04 -30.40
CA GLY A 59 -5.47 21.15 -31.56
C GLY A 59 -4.82 19.77 -31.43
N SER A 60 -5.65 18.73 -31.42
CA SER A 60 -5.52 17.56 -32.32
C SER A 60 -6.73 16.64 -32.15
N ILE A 61 -7.59 16.60 -33.18
CA ILE A 61 -8.80 15.77 -33.24
C ILE A 61 -8.39 14.30 -33.41
N ALA A 62 -8.56 13.50 -32.36
CA ALA A 62 -8.44 12.05 -32.42
C ALA A 62 -9.76 11.42 -32.88
N ASN A 63 -9.64 10.39 -33.72
CA ASN A 63 -10.73 9.66 -34.36
C ASN A 63 -11.77 9.13 -33.36
N TYR A 64 -12.96 9.73 -33.35
CA TYR A 64 -14.11 9.17 -32.63
C TYR A 64 -14.70 7.99 -33.41
N THR A 65 -14.73 6.84 -32.78
CA THR A 65 -15.54 5.69 -33.16
C THR A 65 -17.00 6.14 -33.34
N GLN A 66 -17.61 5.84 -34.48
CA GLN A 66 -19.00 6.21 -34.75
C GLN A 66 -19.94 5.63 -33.68
N ILE A 67 -20.79 6.49 -33.10
CA ILE A 67 -21.81 6.11 -32.14
C ILE A 67 -22.76 5.11 -32.82
N PRO A 68 -22.98 3.91 -32.24
CA PRO A 68 -23.94 2.95 -32.78
C PRO A 68 -25.33 3.57 -32.87
N ALA A 69 -26.06 3.29 -33.96
CA ALA A 69 -27.42 3.79 -34.14
C ALA A 69 -28.30 3.39 -32.94
N SER A 70 -28.98 4.37 -32.34
CA SER A 70 -29.83 4.16 -31.18
C SER A 70 -30.98 3.22 -31.52
N ALA A 71 -31.29 2.28 -30.62
CA ALA A 71 -32.49 1.46 -30.73
C ALA A 71 -33.76 2.35 -30.81
N PRO A 72 -34.83 1.89 -31.46
CA PRO A 72 -36.08 2.65 -31.55
C PRO A 72 -36.58 3.03 -30.15
N VAL A 73 -36.79 4.33 -29.93
CA VAL A 73 -37.30 4.84 -28.65
C VAL A 73 -38.79 4.53 -28.60
N ASP A 74 -39.21 3.71 -27.63
CA ASP A 74 -40.62 3.44 -27.35
C ASP A 74 -41.27 4.69 -26.72
N PRO A 75 -42.20 5.38 -27.43
CA PRO A 75 -42.81 6.62 -26.95
C PRO A 75 -43.69 6.42 -25.71
N SER A 76 -44.10 5.17 -25.42
CA SER A 76 -44.93 4.84 -24.26
C SER A 76 -44.15 4.82 -22.93
N ARG A 77 -42.82 4.87 -23.00
CA ARG A 77 -41.91 4.75 -21.88
C ARG A 77 -41.24 6.08 -21.56
N ALA A 78 -42.04 7.08 -21.20
CA ALA A 78 -41.54 8.38 -20.79
C ALA A 78 -40.58 8.23 -19.60
N LEU A 79 -39.33 8.67 -19.78
CA LEU A 79 -38.33 8.64 -18.73
C LEU A 79 -38.63 9.76 -17.73
N ASN A 80 -38.85 9.41 -16.47
CA ASN A 80 -38.90 10.37 -15.39
C ASN A 80 -37.47 10.57 -14.85
N VAL A 81 -37.05 11.83 -14.70
CA VAL A 81 -35.73 12.20 -14.15
C VAL A 81 -35.48 11.60 -12.76
N ASP A 82 -36.51 11.53 -11.90
CA ASP A 82 -36.39 10.91 -10.58
C ASP A 82 -36.16 9.40 -10.67
N SER A 83 -36.83 8.74 -11.62
CA SER A 83 -36.62 7.33 -11.90
C SER A 83 -35.23 7.06 -12.49
N LEU A 84 -34.72 7.98 -13.32
CA LEU A 84 -33.36 7.93 -13.86
C LEU A 84 -32.33 8.12 -12.76
N SER A 85 -32.52 9.06 -11.82
CA SER A 85 -31.60 9.22 -10.68
C SER A 85 -31.51 7.94 -9.86
N THR A 86 -32.63 7.26 -9.63
CA THR A 86 -32.66 5.98 -8.90
C THR A 86 -31.94 4.87 -9.67
N ILE A 87 -32.13 4.81 -10.99
CA ILE A 87 -31.44 3.85 -11.86
C ILE A 87 -29.94 4.13 -11.90
N ILE A 88 -29.51 5.40 -11.96
CA ILE A 88 -28.11 5.82 -11.94
C ILE A 88 -27.47 5.48 -10.59
N ASP A 89 -28.15 5.78 -9.47
CA ASP A 89 -27.66 5.47 -8.12
C ASP A 89 -27.48 3.94 -7.96
N LYS A 90 -28.43 3.15 -8.48
CA LYS A 90 -28.33 1.67 -8.49
C LYS A 90 -27.22 1.16 -9.41
N ALA A 91 -27.08 1.74 -10.60
CA ALA A 91 -26.01 1.39 -11.54
C ALA A 91 -24.62 1.75 -10.99
N SER A 92 -24.54 2.74 -10.09
CA SER A 92 -23.31 3.23 -9.46
C SER A 92 -23.02 2.60 -8.08
N GLU A 93 -23.78 1.58 -7.66
CA GLU A 93 -23.71 1.02 -6.31
C GLU A 93 -22.35 0.36 -5.98
N HIS A 94 -21.67 -0.19 -6.98
CA HIS A 94 -20.45 -0.98 -6.80
C HIS A 94 -19.14 -0.22 -6.96
N VAL A 95 -19.18 1.12 -6.93
CA VAL A 95 -17.95 1.92 -7.05
C VAL A 95 -17.03 1.74 -5.84
N ILE A 96 -17.54 1.30 -4.68
CA ILE A 96 -16.73 0.98 -3.50
C ILE A 96 -17.02 -0.44 -3.04
N VAL A 97 -15.95 -1.20 -2.74
CA VAL A 97 -16.05 -2.58 -2.26
C VAL A 97 -16.81 -2.61 -0.92
N PRO A 98 -17.79 -3.52 -0.72
CA PRO A 98 -18.65 -3.53 0.46
C PRO A 98 -17.92 -3.42 1.81
N GLY A 99 -16.80 -4.13 1.98
CA GLY A 99 -16.02 -4.06 3.23
C GLY A 99 -15.42 -2.69 3.54
N THR A 100 -15.05 -1.90 2.52
CA THR A 100 -14.58 -0.52 2.71
C THR A 100 -15.74 0.39 3.12
N ARG A 101 -16.92 0.20 2.51
CA ARG A 101 -18.13 0.94 2.87
C ARG A 101 -18.53 0.71 4.33
N ASP A 102 -18.48 -0.53 4.80
CA ASP A 102 -18.80 -0.87 6.19
C ASP A 102 -17.79 -0.24 7.18
N GLU A 103 -16.51 -0.18 6.82
CA GLU A 103 -15.48 0.50 7.62
C GLU A 103 -15.72 2.01 7.69
N TYR A 104 -16.04 2.66 6.56
CA TYR A 104 -16.39 4.09 6.54
C TYR A 104 -17.64 4.38 7.37
N HIS A 105 -18.66 3.52 7.31
CA HIS A 105 -19.85 3.65 8.15
C HIS A 105 -19.53 3.49 9.64
N ARG A 106 -18.63 2.58 10.02
CA ARG A 106 -18.15 2.44 11.40
C ARG A 106 -17.46 3.71 11.89
N HIS A 107 -16.56 4.29 11.08
CA HIS A 107 -15.88 5.55 11.40
C HIS A 107 -16.86 6.72 11.53
N TYR A 108 -17.79 6.86 10.59
CA TYR A 108 -18.80 7.92 10.65
C TYR A 108 -19.68 7.82 11.90
N ARG A 109 -20.20 6.62 12.23
CA ARG A 109 -20.95 6.41 13.49
C ARG A 109 -20.11 6.76 14.72
N SER A 110 -18.81 6.50 14.64
CA SER A 110 -17.90 6.83 15.72
C SER A 110 -17.67 8.33 15.89
N LEU A 111 -17.72 9.12 14.81
CA LEU A 111 -17.74 10.59 14.89
C LEU A 111 -19.01 11.07 15.59
N CYS A 112 -20.18 10.55 15.19
CA CYS A 112 -21.46 10.94 15.79
C CYS A 112 -21.50 10.66 17.31
N LYS A 113 -21.04 9.47 17.74
CA LYS A 113 -20.92 9.14 19.16
C LYS A 113 -19.97 10.07 19.92
N PHE A 114 -18.87 10.48 19.28
CA PHE A 114 -17.94 11.43 19.86
C PHE A 114 -18.59 12.81 20.06
N CYS A 115 -19.33 13.30 19.06
CA CYS A 115 -20.08 14.55 19.14
C CYS A 115 -21.08 14.54 20.30
N GLU A 116 -21.83 13.45 20.45
CA GLU A 116 -22.79 13.26 21.54
C GLU A 116 -22.10 13.25 22.91
N ALA A 117 -21.06 12.44 23.07
CA ALA A 117 -20.33 12.29 24.33
C ALA A 117 -19.66 13.60 24.79
N ARG A 118 -19.16 14.40 23.84
CA ARG A 118 -18.48 15.67 24.11
C ARG A 118 -19.41 16.89 24.07
N LYS A 119 -20.72 16.69 23.81
CA LYS A 119 -21.72 17.76 23.68
C LYS A 119 -21.32 18.87 22.70
N LEU A 120 -20.68 18.48 21.60
CA LEU A 120 -20.20 19.41 20.56
C LEU A 120 -21.31 19.81 19.58
N THR A 121 -22.50 19.26 19.75
CA THR A 121 -23.67 19.48 18.90
C THR A 121 -24.91 19.71 19.77
N PRO A 122 -25.99 20.28 19.22
CA PRO A 122 -27.24 20.45 19.95
C PRO A 122 -27.74 19.12 20.56
N PRO A 123 -28.34 19.13 21.76
CA PRO A 123 -28.89 17.93 22.38
C PRO A 123 -30.12 17.43 21.62
N GLY A 124 -30.34 16.11 21.60
CA GLY A 124 -31.55 15.51 21.04
C GLY A 124 -31.54 15.33 19.52
N ILE A 125 -30.37 15.15 18.90
CA ILE A 125 -30.27 14.79 17.47
C ILE A 125 -30.77 13.35 17.29
N GLU A 126 -31.98 13.21 16.72
CA GLU A 126 -32.56 11.90 16.38
C GLU A 126 -31.94 11.31 15.11
N ASP A 127 -31.63 12.17 14.12
CA ASP A 127 -30.99 11.78 12.87
C ASP A 127 -29.73 12.63 12.58
N TRP A 128 -28.59 11.97 12.72
CA TRP A 128 -27.28 12.55 12.45
C TRP A 128 -27.10 12.93 10.97
N ASP A 129 -27.68 12.20 10.03
CA ASP A 129 -27.54 12.50 8.61
C ASP A 129 -28.26 13.81 8.27
N THR A 130 -29.44 14.04 8.84
CA THR A 130 -30.15 15.31 8.72
C THR A 130 -29.36 16.46 9.34
N TYR A 131 -28.78 16.27 10.53
CA TYR A 131 -27.93 17.30 11.16
C TYR A 131 -26.75 17.68 10.27
N TRP A 132 -25.95 16.72 9.81
CA TRP A 132 -24.74 17.01 9.02
C TRP A 132 -25.06 17.61 7.64
N LYS A 133 -26.21 17.27 7.04
CA LYS A 133 -26.70 17.91 5.80
C LYS A 133 -27.02 19.40 5.95
N THR A 134 -27.21 19.90 7.18
CA THR A 134 -27.35 21.35 7.41
C THR A 134 -26.05 22.13 7.19
N MET A 135 -24.92 21.43 7.03
CA MET A 135 -23.59 21.99 6.81
C MET A 135 -23.18 22.96 7.93
N PRO A 136 -23.08 22.49 9.20
CA PRO A 136 -22.71 23.35 10.30
C PRO A 136 -21.30 23.91 10.08
N LYS A 137 -21.13 25.21 10.35
CA LYS A 137 -19.87 25.95 10.20
C LYS A 137 -18.71 25.27 10.94
N GLU A 138 -19.01 24.65 12.07
CA GLU A 138 -18.07 24.00 12.98
C GLU A 138 -17.62 22.62 12.48
N ALA A 139 -18.20 22.09 11.40
CA ALA A 139 -17.92 20.73 10.92
C ALA A 139 -16.41 20.42 10.78
N PRO A 140 -15.58 21.27 10.14
CA PRO A 140 -14.13 21.07 10.10
C PRO A 140 -13.48 20.91 11.47
N VAL A 141 -13.86 21.77 12.42
CA VAL A 141 -13.27 21.79 13.77
C VAL A 141 -13.67 20.55 14.55
N ILE A 142 -14.92 20.10 14.41
CA ILE A 142 -15.41 18.87 15.04
C ILE A 142 -14.68 17.65 14.48
N ILE A 143 -14.44 17.59 13.16
CA ILE A 143 -13.67 16.52 12.52
C ILE A 143 -12.24 16.50 13.07
N VAL A 144 -11.58 17.66 13.15
CA VAL A 144 -10.24 17.77 13.74
C VAL A 144 -10.25 17.30 15.20
N ALA A 145 -11.19 17.78 16.01
CA ALA A 145 -11.29 17.40 17.42
C ALA A 145 -11.46 15.88 17.61
N TRP A 146 -12.26 15.24 16.76
CA TRP A 146 -12.46 13.80 16.78
C TRP A 146 -11.19 13.01 16.40
N ILE A 147 -10.47 13.46 15.38
CA ILE A 147 -9.19 12.85 15.00
C ILE A 147 -8.16 13.08 16.12
N MET A 148 -8.10 14.29 16.66
CA MET A 148 -7.17 14.69 17.72
C MET A 148 -7.39 13.94 19.03
N ASP A 149 -8.64 13.69 19.42
CA ASP A 149 -9.00 12.89 20.60
C ASP A 149 -8.37 11.49 20.56
N ARG A 150 -8.28 10.88 19.36
CA ARG A 150 -7.80 9.50 19.20
C ARG A 150 -6.35 9.37 18.76
N ALA A 151 -5.90 10.30 17.94
CA ALA A 151 -4.66 10.17 17.20
C ALA A 151 -3.60 11.16 17.62
N ASP A 152 -3.88 12.13 18.49
CA ASP A 152 -2.88 13.11 18.94
C ASP A 152 -2.50 12.90 20.40
N ASP A 153 -1.31 13.40 20.74
CA ASP A 153 -0.78 13.43 22.09
C ASP A 153 -1.37 14.61 22.89
N VAL A 154 -2.01 15.58 22.23
CA VAL A 154 -2.65 16.71 22.91
C VAL A 154 -4.10 16.35 23.31
N ASP A 155 -4.45 16.57 24.56
CA ASP A 155 -5.82 16.43 25.07
C ASP A 155 -6.71 17.58 24.57
N ILE A 156 -7.86 17.23 24.01
CA ILE A 156 -8.77 18.22 23.41
C ILE A 156 -9.52 19.08 24.45
N SER A 157 -9.54 18.65 25.71
CA SER A 157 -10.27 19.30 26.81
C SER A 157 -9.35 20.21 27.61
N THR A 158 -8.09 19.80 27.82
CA THR A 158 -7.12 20.57 28.60
C THR A 158 -6.09 21.31 27.75
N GLY A 159 -5.85 20.86 26.51
CA GLY A 159 -4.76 21.37 25.67
C GLY A 159 -3.36 20.89 26.09
N GLU A 160 -3.28 20.00 27.08
CA GLU A 160 -2.01 19.47 27.61
C GLU A 160 -1.67 18.11 26.98
N GLU A 161 -0.44 17.62 27.22
CA GLU A 161 -0.04 16.29 26.76
C GLU A 161 -0.78 15.18 27.52
N LYS A 162 -1.41 14.28 26.77
CA LYS A 162 -2.05 13.06 27.29
C LYS A 162 -0.99 12.14 27.90
N PRO A 163 -1.32 11.48 29.03
CA PRO A 163 -0.46 10.44 29.61
C PRO A 163 -0.09 9.35 28.58
N LEU A 164 1.14 8.83 28.67
CA LEU A 164 1.63 7.75 27.80
C LEU A 164 0.80 6.46 27.90
N SER A 165 0.08 6.26 29.01
CA SER A 165 -0.81 5.12 29.22
C SER A 165 -2.08 5.13 28.36
N ILE A 166 -2.44 6.28 27.78
CA ILE A 166 -3.60 6.38 26.89
C ILE A 166 -3.16 5.93 25.49
N PRO A 167 -3.70 4.82 24.95
CA PRO A 167 -3.35 4.36 23.61
C PRO A 167 -3.78 5.38 22.57
N ARG A 168 -2.93 5.62 21.57
CA ARG A 168 -3.25 6.44 20.41
C ARG A 168 -3.29 5.59 19.15
N VAL A 169 -4.21 5.93 18.26
CA VAL A 169 -4.23 5.32 16.93
C VAL A 169 -3.10 5.89 16.07
N SER A 170 -2.62 5.10 15.11
CA SER A 170 -1.57 5.52 14.18
C SER A 170 -2.03 6.64 13.23
N TYR A 171 -1.07 7.30 12.59
CA TYR A 171 -1.38 8.28 11.54
C TYR A 171 -2.23 7.67 10.42
N ASP A 172 -1.94 6.45 9.98
CA ASP A 172 -2.71 5.73 8.94
C ASP A 172 -4.18 5.56 9.35
N TYR A 173 -4.44 5.27 10.63
CA TYR A 173 -5.81 5.16 11.14
C TYR A 173 -6.52 6.52 11.17
N ALA A 174 -5.81 7.59 11.55
CA ALA A 174 -6.32 8.96 11.49
C ALA A 174 -6.67 9.37 10.04
N GLN A 175 -5.84 8.95 9.08
CA GLN A 175 -6.09 9.11 7.66
C GLN A 175 -7.38 8.41 7.22
N LYS A 176 -7.61 7.15 7.64
CA LYS A 176 -8.88 6.44 7.38
C LYS A 176 -10.09 7.13 7.99
N MET A 177 -9.95 7.63 9.22
CA MET A 177 -10.99 8.40 9.88
C MET A 177 -11.40 9.60 9.02
N ARG A 178 -10.43 10.38 8.52
CA ARG A 178 -10.67 11.50 7.61
C ARG A 178 -11.32 11.05 6.29
N ALA A 179 -10.84 9.96 5.70
CA ALA A 179 -11.36 9.44 4.43
C ALA A 179 -12.81 9.00 4.53
N ALA A 180 -13.19 8.34 5.63
CA ALA A 180 -14.57 7.95 5.89
C ALA A 180 -15.52 9.16 5.89
N ILE A 181 -15.11 10.27 6.51
CA ILE A 181 -15.89 11.50 6.52
C ILE A 181 -15.92 12.12 5.13
N SER A 182 -14.78 12.19 4.44
CA SER A 182 -14.72 12.69 3.08
C SER A 182 -15.68 11.93 2.16
N HIS A 183 -15.70 10.60 2.25
CA HIS A 183 -16.62 9.74 1.52
C HIS A 183 -18.08 10.05 1.84
N LYS A 184 -18.45 10.15 3.12
CA LYS A 184 -19.81 10.44 3.57
C LYS A 184 -20.32 11.76 2.95
N PHE A 185 -19.54 12.83 3.05
CA PHE A 185 -19.92 14.14 2.51
C PHE A 185 -19.90 14.17 0.97
N ALA A 186 -18.87 13.62 0.34
CA ALA A 186 -18.76 13.66 -1.11
C ALA A 186 -19.86 12.85 -1.81
N ARG A 187 -20.15 11.63 -1.33
CA ARG A 187 -21.03 10.68 -2.02
C ARG A 187 -22.42 10.57 -1.43
N GLU A 188 -22.54 10.35 -0.12
CA GLU A 188 -23.85 10.13 0.50
C GLU A 188 -24.62 11.43 0.64
N PHE A 189 -23.93 12.54 0.92
CA PHE A 189 -24.53 13.88 0.94
C PHE A 189 -24.43 14.63 -0.39
N LYS A 190 -23.81 14.01 -1.41
CA LYS A 190 -23.65 14.57 -2.77
C LYS A 190 -23.02 15.98 -2.78
N CYS A 191 -22.11 16.25 -1.85
CA CYS A 191 -21.45 17.56 -1.71
C CYS A 191 -20.22 17.71 -2.62
N GLY A 192 -19.83 16.64 -3.32
CA GLY A 192 -18.70 16.62 -4.25
C GLY A 192 -17.32 16.68 -3.57
N SER A 193 -16.31 16.99 -4.37
CA SER A 193 -14.90 17.14 -3.96
C SER A 193 -14.47 18.59 -3.77
N HIS A 194 -15.43 19.53 -3.75
CA HIS A 194 -15.11 20.95 -3.64
C HIS A 194 -14.61 21.33 -2.24
N PRO A 195 -13.70 22.32 -2.16
CA PRO A 195 -13.24 22.87 -0.89
C PRO A 195 -14.40 23.38 -0.04
N TRP A 196 -14.29 23.19 1.28
CA TRP A 196 -15.23 23.74 2.25
C TRP A 196 -15.18 25.27 2.22
N THR A 197 -16.27 25.89 1.78
CA THR A 197 -16.35 27.34 1.55
C THR A 197 -17.66 27.92 2.07
N GLU A 198 -17.58 29.12 2.63
CA GLU A 198 -18.76 29.90 3.01
C GLU A 198 -19.30 30.62 1.78
N ASN A 199 -20.59 30.44 1.49
CA ASN A 199 -21.25 31.19 0.44
C ASN A 199 -21.46 32.64 0.93
N PRO A 200 -20.84 33.65 0.30
CA PRO A 200 -20.84 35.02 0.81
C PRO A 200 -22.21 35.69 0.78
N LEU A 201 -23.17 35.18 0.00
CA LEU A 201 -24.52 35.73 -0.12
C LEU A 201 -25.50 35.14 0.89
N THR A 202 -25.28 33.89 1.30
CA THR A 202 -26.23 33.14 2.15
C THR A 202 -25.69 32.83 3.55
N GLY A 203 -24.37 32.99 3.77
CA GLY A 203 -23.68 32.57 4.99
C GLY A 203 -23.69 31.05 5.22
N ARG A 204 -24.18 30.27 4.24
CA ARG A 204 -24.23 28.82 4.30
C ARG A 204 -22.94 28.22 3.78
N PHE A 205 -22.50 27.15 4.42
CA PHE A 205 -21.32 26.42 3.98
C PHE A 205 -21.67 25.37 2.93
N THR A 206 -20.77 25.21 1.96
CA THR A 206 -20.86 24.20 0.89
C THR A 206 -19.52 23.48 0.69
N GLY A 207 -19.55 22.32 0.06
CA GLY A 207 -18.37 21.49 -0.19
C GLY A 207 -18.15 20.44 0.90
N ASN A 208 -16.93 19.89 0.95
CA ASN A 208 -16.59 18.79 1.85
C ASN A 208 -15.75 19.29 3.05
N PRO A 209 -16.27 19.22 4.30
CA PRO A 209 -15.55 19.75 5.46
C PRO A 209 -14.24 19.00 5.76
N SER A 210 -14.12 17.74 5.31
CA SER A 210 -12.89 16.93 5.41
C SER A 210 -11.76 17.43 4.48
N LEU A 211 -12.12 18.20 3.45
CA LEU A 211 -11.19 18.86 2.52
C LEU A 211 -10.93 20.33 2.88
N SER A 212 -11.43 20.80 4.03
CA SER A 212 -11.17 22.17 4.50
C SER A 212 -9.69 22.39 4.81
N MET A 213 -9.23 23.64 4.72
CA MET A 213 -7.88 24.04 5.13
C MET A 213 -7.58 23.66 6.57
N THR A 214 -8.55 23.80 7.48
CA THR A 214 -8.41 23.43 8.89
C THR A 214 -8.07 21.96 9.07
N VAL A 215 -8.78 21.06 8.39
CA VAL A 215 -8.53 19.61 8.48
C VAL A 215 -7.20 19.26 7.81
N SER A 216 -6.93 19.79 6.61
CA SER A 216 -5.69 19.52 5.86
C SER A 216 -4.43 19.96 6.63
N GLN A 217 -4.41 21.20 7.15
CA GLN A 217 -3.29 21.73 7.94
C GLN A 217 -3.07 20.92 9.22
N TYR A 218 -4.16 20.52 9.88
CA TYR A 218 -4.08 19.68 11.07
C TYR A 218 -3.47 18.31 10.74
N MET A 219 -3.92 17.63 9.68
CA MET A 219 -3.37 16.33 9.28
C MET A 219 -1.89 16.42 8.91
N ILE A 220 -1.47 17.45 8.17
CA ILE A 220 -0.04 17.69 7.87
C ILE A 220 0.77 17.88 9.16
N SER A 221 0.22 18.63 10.12
CA SER A 221 0.89 18.90 11.39
C SER A 221 0.97 17.64 12.26
N LEU A 222 -0.11 16.85 12.33
CA LEU A 222 -0.16 15.56 13.01
C LEU A 222 0.87 14.61 12.41
N ARG A 223 0.93 14.52 11.08
CA ARG A 223 1.94 13.76 10.35
C ARG A 223 3.35 14.14 10.82
N ARG A 224 3.70 15.43 10.76
CA ARG A 224 5.02 15.93 11.18
C ARG A 224 5.33 15.68 12.65
N ARG A 225 4.34 15.73 13.55
CA ARG A 225 4.53 15.38 14.98
C ARG A 225 4.83 13.89 15.15
N ARG A 226 4.06 13.02 14.50
CA ARG A 226 4.27 11.57 14.52
C ARG A 226 5.65 11.18 13.96
N ALA A 227 6.13 11.85 12.90
CA ALA A 227 7.51 11.69 12.40
C ALA A 227 8.55 11.92 13.50
N ARG A 228 8.41 13.07 14.18
CA ARG A 228 9.37 13.51 15.21
C ARG A 228 9.34 12.59 16.42
N ALA A 229 8.18 12.03 16.74
CA ALA A 229 8.02 11.00 17.76
C ALA A 229 8.59 9.63 17.35
N GLY A 230 9.15 9.50 16.14
CA GLY A 230 9.74 8.26 15.66
C GLY A 230 8.72 7.23 15.15
N GLU A 231 7.43 7.60 15.05
CA GLU A 231 6.46 6.78 14.34
C GLU A 231 6.88 6.72 12.87
N PRO A 232 7.08 5.52 12.29
CA PRO A 232 7.32 5.40 10.86
C PRO A 232 6.02 5.75 10.12
N ILE A 233 5.82 7.03 9.84
CA ILE A 233 4.54 7.58 9.35
C ILE A 233 4.15 7.05 7.98
N THR A 234 5.09 6.51 7.23
CA THR A 234 4.80 5.94 5.92
C THR A 234 5.74 4.78 5.68
N SER A 235 5.16 3.62 5.38
CA SER A 235 5.84 2.45 4.83
C SER A 235 6.26 2.69 3.37
N ALA A 236 7.00 3.77 3.16
CA ALA A 236 7.31 4.36 1.87
C ALA A 236 8.69 3.99 1.36
N ARG A 237 9.55 3.31 2.14
CA ARG A 237 10.88 2.97 1.63
C ARG A 237 10.81 1.81 0.65
N ALA A 238 11.49 1.95 -0.48
CA ALA A 238 11.59 0.91 -1.49
C ALA A 238 12.50 -0.24 -1.00
N VAL A 239 12.08 -1.49 -1.26
CA VAL A 239 12.97 -2.66 -1.20
C VAL A 239 13.72 -2.71 -2.52
N ASP A 240 14.95 -2.23 -2.58
CA ASP A 240 15.78 -2.26 -3.79
C ASP A 240 16.35 -3.66 -4.10
N SER A 241 16.99 -3.79 -5.27
CA SER A 241 17.63 -5.03 -5.73
C SER A 241 18.74 -5.53 -4.78
N ASP A 242 19.43 -4.64 -4.09
CA ASP A 242 20.49 -4.99 -3.13
C ASP A 242 19.90 -5.56 -1.84
N VAL A 243 18.80 -5.00 -1.34
CA VAL A 243 18.03 -5.56 -0.22
C VAL A 243 17.49 -6.93 -0.61
N MET A 244 16.95 -7.09 -1.82
CA MET A 244 16.52 -8.39 -2.34
C MET A 244 17.66 -9.41 -2.35
N LYS A 245 18.87 -9.00 -2.76
CA LYS A 245 20.07 -9.84 -2.76
C LYS A 245 20.48 -10.25 -1.34
N LYS A 246 20.52 -9.32 -0.39
CA LYS A 246 20.87 -9.59 1.01
C LYS A 246 19.91 -10.60 1.64
N LEU A 247 18.59 -10.39 1.46
CA LEU A 247 17.56 -11.31 1.93
C LEU A 247 17.71 -12.69 1.28
N TRP A 248 17.95 -12.74 -0.03
CA TRP A 248 18.16 -13.99 -0.75
C TRP A 248 19.37 -14.77 -0.22
N VAL A 249 20.55 -14.14 -0.11
CA VAL A 249 21.78 -14.77 0.40
C VAL A 249 21.54 -15.38 1.78
N GLN A 250 20.87 -14.65 2.67
CA GLN A 250 20.54 -15.15 4.00
C GLN A 250 19.55 -16.33 3.95
N ASN A 251 18.50 -16.23 3.14
CA ASN A 251 17.45 -17.24 3.05
C ASN A 251 17.94 -18.56 2.41
N VAL A 252 18.75 -18.50 1.35
CA VAL A 252 19.24 -19.70 0.65
C VAL A 252 20.33 -20.44 1.41
N ASN A 253 21.14 -19.71 2.19
CA ASN A 253 22.18 -20.31 3.03
C ASN A 253 21.66 -20.76 4.40
N TYR A 254 20.38 -20.53 4.69
CA TYR A 254 19.80 -21.00 5.95
C TYR A 254 19.83 -22.54 6.00
N PRO A 255 20.31 -23.16 7.09
CA PRO A 255 20.44 -24.61 7.15
C PRO A 255 19.11 -25.35 6.91
N ARG A 256 19.15 -26.39 6.06
CA ARG A 256 18.06 -27.36 5.91
C ARG A 256 18.12 -28.33 7.08
N GLU A 257 17.52 -27.95 8.21
CA GLU A 257 17.47 -28.84 9.38
C GLU A 257 16.46 -29.99 9.12
N PRO A 258 16.89 -31.26 9.17
CA PRO A 258 15.99 -32.39 9.04
C PRO A 258 15.12 -32.47 10.31
N GLY A 259 13.83 -32.18 10.15
CA GLY A 259 12.82 -32.63 11.12
C GLY A 259 12.84 -31.93 12.48
N LEU A 260 12.86 -30.60 12.54
CA LEU A 260 12.36 -29.89 13.73
C LEU A 260 10.84 -30.06 13.84
N GLN A 261 10.44 -31.26 14.26
CA GLN A 261 9.17 -31.48 14.93
C GLN A 261 9.16 -30.59 16.18
N SER A 262 8.23 -29.64 16.19
CA SER A 262 7.84 -28.85 17.35
C SER A 262 8.98 -28.15 18.11
N ILE A 263 9.46 -27.02 17.60
CA ILE A 263 9.70 -25.90 18.54
C ILE A 263 8.34 -25.22 18.71
N PRO A 264 7.71 -25.31 19.91
CA PRO A 264 6.53 -24.52 20.20
C PRO A 264 6.86 -23.05 19.99
N ARG A 265 5.89 -22.27 19.48
CA ARG A 265 6.07 -20.83 19.20
C ARG A 265 6.66 -20.05 20.39
N LYS A 266 6.49 -20.53 21.63
CA LYS A 266 7.09 -19.99 22.86
C LYS A 266 8.61 -20.24 23.01
N ALA A 267 9.15 -21.40 22.63
CA ALA A 267 10.58 -21.68 22.79
C ALA A 267 11.47 -20.96 21.75
N ALA A 268 10.88 -20.50 20.63
CA ALA A 268 11.53 -19.59 19.69
C ALA A 268 11.58 -18.13 20.19
N VAL A 269 10.90 -17.82 21.31
CA VAL A 269 10.91 -16.50 21.96
C VAL A 269 12.06 -16.42 22.99
N ASP A 270 12.55 -17.56 23.48
CA ASP A 270 13.55 -17.64 24.56
C ASP A 270 15.02 -17.58 24.08
N GLY A 271 15.38 -16.54 23.31
CA GLY A 271 16.77 -16.02 23.35
C GLY A 271 17.63 -16.04 22.07
N GLU A 272 17.17 -16.59 20.93
CA GLU A 272 17.92 -16.49 19.66
C GLU A 272 17.13 -15.70 18.60
N PRO A 273 17.51 -14.44 18.29
CA PRO A 273 16.85 -13.60 17.29
C PRO A 273 16.73 -14.23 15.89
N ARG A 274 17.57 -15.24 15.59
CA ARG A 274 17.66 -15.92 14.29
C ARG A 274 16.64 -17.04 14.09
N ARG A 275 15.98 -17.53 15.15
CA ARG A 275 15.06 -18.68 15.08
C ARG A 275 13.60 -18.26 14.96
N TRP A 276 13.26 -17.47 13.95
CA TRP A 276 11.86 -17.06 13.71
C TRP A 276 11.13 -17.81 12.60
N ALA A 277 11.88 -18.41 11.67
CA ALA A 277 11.39 -19.26 10.60
C ALA A 277 12.48 -20.23 10.14
N GLY A 278 12.08 -21.44 9.77
CA GLY A 278 13.00 -22.39 9.13
C GLY A 278 13.17 -22.15 7.63
N TYR A 279 13.87 -23.09 6.99
CA TYR A 279 14.26 -23.00 5.59
C TYR A 279 13.04 -22.90 4.65
N LYS A 280 12.01 -23.73 4.86
CA LYS A 280 10.84 -23.77 3.97
C LYS A 280 10.07 -22.46 3.98
N VAL A 281 9.81 -21.91 5.17
CA VAL A 281 9.13 -20.62 5.30
C VAL A 281 9.96 -19.49 4.68
N ARG A 282 11.29 -19.52 4.81
CA ARG A 282 12.18 -18.53 4.18
C ARG A 282 12.15 -18.61 2.65
N GLN A 283 12.16 -19.81 2.07
CA GLN A 283 12.04 -20.00 0.62
C GLN A 283 10.66 -19.55 0.10
N MET A 284 9.59 -19.81 0.85
CA MET A 284 8.26 -19.28 0.54
C MET A 284 8.24 -17.75 0.50
N LEU A 285 8.84 -17.12 1.52
CA LEU A 285 8.94 -15.66 1.60
C LEU A 285 9.79 -15.09 0.47
N GLN A 286 10.88 -15.76 0.10
CA GLN A 286 11.73 -15.34 -1.01
C GLN A 286 10.94 -15.30 -2.33
N LEU A 287 10.13 -16.32 -2.60
CA LEU A 287 9.24 -16.32 -3.76
C LEU A 287 8.23 -15.15 -3.69
N LEU A 288 7.63 -14.91 -2.53
CA LEU A 288 6.69 -13.81 -2.33
C LEU A 288 7.34 -12.45 -2.62
N TYR A 289 8.56 -12.23 -2.12
CA TYR A 289 9.33 -11.01 -2.37
C TYR A 289 9.56 -10.80 -3.87
N ILE A 290 10.00 -11.85 -4.57
CA ILE A 290 10.30 -11.79 -6.01
C ILE A 290 9.03 -11.50 -6.81
N LEU A 291 7.92 -12.19 -6.55
CA LEU A 291 6.66 -11.92 -7.24
C LEU A 291 6.14 -10.52 -6.93
N SER A 292 6.26 -10.06 -5.68
CA SER A 292 5.82 -8.71 -5.31
C SER A 292 6.63 -7.62 -6.00
N PHE A 293 7.94 -7.83 -6.08
CA PHE A 293 8.88 -6.91 -6.70
C PHE A 293 8.74 -6.90 -8.22
N LEU A 294 8.84 -8.05 -8.89
CA LEU A 294 8.83 -8.12 -10.36
C LEU A 294 7.46 -7.83 -10.96
N CYS A 295 6.38 -8.29 -10.33
CA CYS A 295 5.03 -8.03 -10.84
C CYS A 295 4.46 -6.69 -10.34
N LEU A 296 5.21 -5.87 -9.60
CA LEU A 296 4.70 -4.61 -9.02
C LEU A 296 3.44 -4.82 -8.17
N LEU A 297 3.42 -5.88 -7.35
CA LEU A 297 2.30 -6.18 -6.45
C LEU A 297 2.55 -5.62 -5.06
N ARG A 298 1.46 -5.24 -4.39
CA ARG A 298 1.48 -5.14 -2.93
C ARG A 298 1.64 -6.54 -2.35
N TYR A 299 2.21 -6.65 -1.15
CA TYR A 299 2.34 -7.97 -0.55
C TYR A 299 0.98 -8.65 -0.30
N ASP A 300 -0.10 -7.89 -0.05
CA ASP A 300 -1.42 -8.46 0.21
C ASP A 300 -2.10 -8.96 -1.07
N GLU A 301 -1.72 -8.41 -2.23
CA GLU A 301 -2.08 -8.95 -3.54
C GLU A 301 -1.27 -10.22 -3.81
N ALA A 302 0.05 -10.21 -3.56
CA ALA A 302 0.90 -11.39 -3.73
C ALA A 302 0.46 -12.57 -2.85
N LEU A 303 0.09 -12.33 -1.58
CA LEU A 303 -0.44 -13.34 -0.66
C LEU A 303 -1.71 -14.04 -1.17
N LYS A 304 -2.43 -13.43 -2.11
CA LYS A 304 -3.66 -13.98 -2.69
C LYS A 304 -3.42 -14.84 -3.93
N VAL A 305 -2.19 -14.92 -4.43
CA VAL A 305 -1.86 -15.75 -5.62
C VAL A 305 -2.15 -17.22 -5.32
N ASN A 306 -2.89 -17.86 -6.22
CA ASN A 306 -3.16 -19.29 -6.21
C ASN A 306 -2.23 -20.04 -7.17
N TRP A 307 -2.07 -21.35 -6.96
CA TRP A 307 -1.32 -22.20 -7.89
C TRP A 307 -1.94 -22.24 -9.29
N SER A 308 -3.27 -22.06 -9.40
CA SER A 308 -3.98 -21.93 -10.69
C SER A 308 -3.57 -20.70 -11.51
N ASP A 309 -3.02 -19.70 -10.82
CA ASP A 309 -2.64 -18.41 -11.39
C ASP A 309 -1.23 -18.46 -11.96
N ILE A 310 -0.43 -19.49 -11.63
CA ILE A 310 0.95 -19.67 -12.08
C ILE A 310 0.99 -20.79 -13.12
N ARG A 311 1.40 -20.45 -14.35
CA ARG A 311 1.48 -21.40 -15.46
C ARG A 311 2.89 -21.42 -16.03
N PRO A 312 3.57 -22.57 -16.06
CA PRO A 312 4.80 -22.70 -16.84
C PRO A 312 4.43 -22.73 -18.33
N GLU A 313 5.13 -21.93 -19.11
CA GLU A 313 5.08 -21.97 -20.57
C GLU A 313 6.49 -22.21 -21.10
N THR A 314 6.58 -22.86 -22.26
CA THR A 314 7.85 -23.03 -22.96
C THR A 314 7.77 -22.23 -24.23
N THR A 315 8.74 -21.35 -24.45
CA THR A 315 8.82 -20.56 -25.68
C THR A 315 9.19 -21.45 -26.87
N ASP A 316 9.04 -20.93 -28.08
CA ASP A 316 9.45 -21.62 -29.31
C ASP A 316 10.94 -22.01 -29.30
N GLU A 317 11.76 -21.27 -28.53
CA GLU A 317 13.20 -21.48 -28.34
C GLU A 317 13.51 -22.52 -27.24
N GLY A 318 12.50 -23.14 -26.63
CA GLY A 318 12.67 -24.13 -25.57
C GLY A 318 12.95 -23.55 -24.19
N ILE A 319 12.81 -22.23 -24.00
CA ILE A 319 13.05 -21.56 -22.72
C ILE A 319 11.80 -21.66 -21.86
N CYS A 320 11.95 -22.14 -20.63
CA CYS A 320 10.84 -22.18 -19.66
C CYS A 320 10.63 -20.80 -19.03
N VAL A 321 9.45 -20.24 -19.27
CA VAL A 321 8.96 -18.98 -18.72
C VAL A 321 7.81 -19.28 -17.76
N VAL A 322 7.65 -18.46 -16.72
CA VAL A 322 6.48 -18.57 -15.85
C VAL A 322 5.53 -17.42 -16.13
N VAL A 323 4.27 -17.73 -16.39
CA VAL A 323 3.21 -16.76 -16.63
C VAL A 323 2.30 -16.68 -15.42
N VAL A 324 2.14 -15.47 -14.87
CA VAL A 324 1.25 -15.22 -13.73
C VAL A 324 0.00 -14.49 -14.19
N HIS A 325 -1.15 -15.14 -14.09
CA HIS A 325 -2.47 -14.61 -14.41
C HIS A 325 -3.19 -14.16 -13.14
N LEU A 326 -3.43 -12.85 -12.98
CA LEU A 326 -4.16 -12.33 -11.84
C LEU A 326 -5.62 -12.06 -12.24
N ASN A 327 -6.57 -12.70 -11.54
CA ASN A 327 -8.00 -12.55 -11.86
C ASN A 327 -8.52 -11.12 -11.65
N CYS A 328 -8.00 -10.39 -10.66
CA CYS A 328 -8.33 -8.98 -10.42
C CYS A 328 -7.19 -8.30 -9.65
N ARG A 329 -7.04 -6.99 -9.84
CA ARG A 329 -6.14 -6.13 -9.06
C ARG A 329 -6.93 -5.11 -8.28
N LYS A 330 -6.36 -4.57 -7.21
CA LYS A 330 -7.01 -3.48 -6.46
C LYS A 330 -7.19 -2.23 -7.32
N THR A 331 -6.26 -1.98 -8.23
CA THR A 331 -6.28 -0.87 -9.20
C THR A 331 -7.00 -1.20 -10.51
N ASN A 332 -7.40 -2.47 -10.72
CA ASN A 332 -8.18 -2.88 -11.88
C ASN A 332 -9.20 -3.95 -11.43
N GLN A 333 -10.26 -3.48 -10.77
CA GLN A 333 -11.27 -4.30 -10.11
C GLN A 333 -12.26 -4.92 -11.09
N THR A 334 -12.30 -4.42 -12.33
CA THR A 334 -13.15 -4.87 -13.44
C THR A 334 -12.62 -6.11 -14.17
N GLY A 335 -11.44 -6.61 -13.79
CA GLY A 335 -10.77 -7.73 -14.47
C GLY A 335 -9.91 -7.25 -15.64
N GLY A 336 -9.40 -8.17 -16.47
CA GLY A 336 -8.63 -7.80 -17.67
C GLY A 336 -7.15 -7.49 -17.44
N VAL A 337 -6.59 -7.83 -16.27
CA VAL A 337 -5.16 -7.64 -15.99
C VAL A 337 -4.33 -8.52 -16.95
N ALA A 338 -3.48 -7.88 -17.74
CA ALA A 338 -2.55 -8.58 -18.61
C ALA A 338 -1.64 -9.52 -17.79
N PRO A 339 -1.32 -10.72 -18.31
CA PRO A 339 -0.47 -11.66 -17.58
C PRO A 339 0.98 -11.16 -17.46
N PHE A 340 1.65 -11.58 -16.38
CA PHE A 340 3.06 -11.28 -16.14
C PHE A 340 3.93 -12.43 -16.67
N TYR A 341 4.70 -12.16 -17.73
CA TYR A 341 5.67 -13.10 -18.29
C TYR A 341 7.02 -12.98 -17.56
N LEU A 342 7.34 -13.99 -16.76
CA LEU A 342 8.51 -14.00 -15.88
C LEU A 342 9.59 -14.94 -16.41
N TRP A 343 10.65 -14.36 -16.95
CA TRP A 343 11.77 -15.05 -17.56
C TRP A 343 12.81 -15.52 -16.53
N PRO A 344 13.58 -16.59 -16.83
CA PRO A 344 14.73 -16.97 -16.02
C PRO A 344 15.81 -15.87 -16.05
N ASN A 345 16.52 -15.70 -14.94
CA ASN A 345 17.60 -14.73 -14.81
C ASN A 345 18.80 -15.39 -14.11
N ASP A 346 19.81 -15.76 -14.89
CA ASP A 346 20.99 -16.43 -14.35
C ASP A 346 22.05 -15.45 -13.84
N GLU A 347 22.06 -14.21 -14.34
CA GLU A 347 22.97 -13.15 -13.88
C GLU A 347 22.62 -12.64 -12.48
N LYS A 348 21.31 -12.49 -12.20
CA LYS A 348 20.77 -12.07 -10.90
C LYS A 348 19.90 -13.19 -10.32
N PRO A 349 20.51 -14.26 -9.78
CA PRO A 349 19.77 -15.41 -9.27
C PRO A 349 18.83 -15.08 -8.10
N TRP A 350 19.09 -13.99 -7.36
CA TRP A 350 18.22 -13.48 -6.30
C TRP A 350 16.92 -12.83 -6.81
N LEU A 351 16.87 -12.48 -8.10
CA LEU A 351 15.68 -11.97 -8.81
C LEU A 351 15.18 -12.96 -9.86
N CYS A 352 15.57 -14.24 -9.80
CA CYS A 352 15.16 -15.24 -10.77
C CYS A 352 13.81 -15.89 -10.36
N PRO A 353 12.69 -15.53 -11.01
CA PRO A 353 11.37 -16.02 -10.65
C PRO A 353 11.22 -17.52 -10.93
N VAL A 354 11.75 -17.99 -12.07
CA VAL A 354 11.72 -19.42 -12.45
C VAL A 354 12.43 -20.27 -11.41
N ARG A 355 13.60 -19.82 -10.93
CA ARG A 355 14.35 -20.51 -9.88
C ARG A 355 13.61 -20.53 -8.55
N ALA A 356 13.09 -19.38 -8.11
CA ALA A 356 12.36 -19.28 -6.86
C ALA A 356 11.09 -20.16 -6.84
N ILE A 357 10.33 -20.16 -7.93
CA ILE A 357 9.13 -21.01 -8.09
C ILE A 357 9.52 -22.48 -8.13
N SER A 358 10.56 -22.84 -8.88
CA SER A 358 11.04 -24.23 -8.96
C SER A 358 11.48 -24.76 -7.60
N THR A 359 12.27 -23.98 -6.85
CA THR A 359 12.70 -24.33 -5.49
C THR A 359 11.49 -24.49 -4.58
N TRP A 360 10.53 -23.56 -4.65
CA TRP A 360 9.33 -23.65 -3.82
C TRP A 360 8.47 -24.86 -4.15
N TRP A 361 8.28 -25.15 -5.44
CA TRP A 361 7.55 -26.33 -5.92
C TRP A 361 8.17 -27.64 -5.43
N GLN A 362 9.50 -27.75 -5.51
CA GLN A 362 10.22 -28.92 -4.99
C GLN A 362 9.97 -29.10 -3.48
N LEU A 363 10.09 -28.04 -2.69
CA LEU A 363 9.80 -28.09 -1.26
C LEU A 363 8.34 -28.45 -0.97
N PHE A 364 7.41 -27.96 -1.78
CA PHE A 364 5.99 -28.28 -1.68
C PHE A 364 5.75 -29.79 -1.86
N ARG A 365 6.42 -30.40 -2.83
CA ARG A 365 6.38 -31.84 -3.07
C ARG A 365 7.05 -32.64 -1.96
N GLU A 366 8.20 -32.18 -1.45
CA GLU A 366 8.88 -32.81 -0.30
C GLU A 366 7.99 -32.81 0.96
N MET A 367 7.10 -31.84 1.11
CA MET A 367 6.12 -31.77 2.20
C MET A 367 4.86 -32.61 1.95
N ASN A 368 4.75 -33.32 0.83
CA ASN A 368 3.55 -34.03 0.38
C ASN A 368 2.29 -33.13 0.35
N LEU A 369 2.46 -31.86 -0.04
CA LEU A 369 1.34 -30.94 -0.21
C LEU A 369 0.91 -30.91 -1.68
N GLU A 370 -0.40 -30.92 -1.93
CA GLU A 370 -0.93 -30.74 -3.28
C GLU A 370 -0.88 -29.27 -3.70
N PRO A 371 -0.36 -28.92 -4.89
CA PRO A 371 -0.27 -27.55 -5.41
C PRO A 371 -1.64 -27.04 -5.88
N LYS A 372 -2.57 -26.93 -4.94
CA LYS A 372 -3.93 -26.39 -5.10
C LYS A 372 -4.14 -25.24 -4.13
N GLY A 373 -4.99 -24.30 -4.52
CA GLY A 373 -5.31 -23.11 -3.73
C GLY A 373 -4.12 -22.17 -3.60
N ARG A 374 -3.92 -21.60 -2.40
CA ARG A 374 -2.91 -20.56 -2.14
C ARG A 374 -1.48 -21.07 -2.33
N VAL A 375 -0.66 -20.28 -3.03
CA VAL A 375 0.80 -20.51 -3.14
C VAL A 375 1.49 -20.28 -1.80
N PHE A 376 1.08 -19.22 -1.10
CA PHE A 376 1.63 -18.78 0.18
C PHE A 376 0.73 -19.23 1.33
N ARG A 377 0.88 -20.47 1.77
CA ARG A 377 0.05 -21.05 2.83
C ARG A 377 0.41 -20.50 4.20
N SER A 378 -0.56 -20.53 5.11
CA SER A 378 -0.34 -20.14 6.49
C SER A 378 0.73 -20.99 7.15
N ARG A 379 1.63 -20.34 7.88
CA ARG A 379 2.69 -20.96 8.67
C ARG A 379 2.07 -21.70 9.86
N VAL A 380 2.50 -22.94 10.06
CA VAL A 380 2.20 -23.74 11.25
C VAL A 380 3.54 -24.07 11.94
N LEU A 381 3.60 -23.91 13.26
CA LEU A 381 4.85 -24.07 14.02
C LEU A 381 5.98 -23.17 13.48
N TYR A 382 7.19 -23.72 13.40
CA TYR A 382 8.43 -23.03 13.01
C TYR A 382 8.70 -23.06 11.51
N ASP A 383 8.58 -24.23 10.87
CA ASP A 383 8.90 -24.43 9.44
C ASP A 383 7.88 -25.29 8.67
N ALA A 384 6.69 -25.49 9.24
CA ALA A 384 5.61 -26.22 8.59
C ALA A 384 4.58 -25.25 7.98
N LEU A 385 3.83 -25.76 7.01
CA LEU A 385 2.71 -25.05 6.41
C LEU A 385 1.40 -25.74 6.77
N ASN A 386 0.32 -24.98 6.63
CA ASN A 386 -1.01 -25.52 6.73
C ASN A 386 -1.31 -26.49 5.58
N TYR A 387 -1.94 -27.62 5.92
CA TYR A 387 -2.38 -28.61 4.94
C TYR A 387 -3.56 -28.12 4.10
N SER A 388 -4.39 -27.24 4.66
CA SER A 388 -5.53 -26.67 3.94
C SER A 388 -5.06 -25.76 2.80
N ALA A 389 -5.54 -26.07 1.59
CA ALA A 389 -5.23 -25.33 0.38
C ALA A 389 -5.77 -23.88 0.38
N THR A 390 -6.80 -23.58 1.17
CA THR A 390 -7.46 -22.27 1.16
C THR A 390 -6.88 -21.29 2.19
N GLN A 391 -6.17 -21.80 3.21
CA GLN A 391 -5.63 -20.99 4.29
C GLN A 391 -4.28 -20.37 3.89
N GLY A 392 -4.33 -19.16 3.34
CA GLY A 392 -3.15 -18.35 3.04
C GLY A 392 -2.53 -17.72 4.28
N MET A 393 -1.26 -17.31 4.16
CA MET A 393 -0.60 -16.50 5.18
C MET A 393 -1.30 -15.13 5.30
N SER A 394 -1.51 -14.67 6.54
CA SER A 394 -2.07 -13.34 6.79
C SER A 394 -1.03 -12.23 6.58
N SER A 395 -1.47 -11.03 6.22
CA SER A 395 -0.64 -9.83 6.13
C SER A 395 0.17 -9.58 7.42
N ALA A 396 -0.46 -9.77 8.58
CA ALA A 396 0.18 -9.63 9.88
C ALA A 396 1.34 -10.61 10.08
N SER A 397 1.12 -11.90 9.75
CA SER A 397 2.18 -12.91 9.86
C SER A 397 3.28 -12.65 8.84
N PHE A 398 2.94 -12.19 7.64
CA PHE A 398 3.91 -11.83 6.62
C PHE A 398 4.80 -10.68 7.10
N LEU A 399 4.21 -9.57 7.55
CA LEU A 399 4.94 -8.41 8.06
C LEU A 399 5.87 -8.82 9.20
N ASN A 400 5.38 -9.60 10.16
CA ASN A 400 6.22 -10.07 11.27
C ASN A 400 7.45 -10.85 10.78
N CYS A 401 7.25 -11.79 9.86
CA CYS A 401 8.34 -12.56 9.25
C CYS A 401 9.31 -11.66 8.46
N PHE A 402 8.78 -10.77 7.63
CA PHE A 402 9.57 -9.86 6.82
C PHE A 402 10.44 -8.92 7.67
N ARG A 403 9.86 -8.32 8.72
CA ARG A 403 10.60 -7.45 9.65
C ARG A 403 11.73 -8.20 10.34
N ARG A 404 11.50 -9.45 10.78
CA ARG A 404 12.55 -10.29 11.38
C ARG A 404 13.65 -10.66 10.37
N ASN A 405 13.28 -10.95 9.12
CA ASN A 405 14.26 -11.21 8.06
C ASN A 405 15.16 -10.00 7.78
N MET A 406 14.57 -8.81 7.74
CA MET A 406 15.31 -7.55 7.56
C MET A 406 16.29 -7.29 8.69
N VAL A 407 15.89 -7.55 9.95
CA VAL A 407 16.78 -7.43 11.12
C VAL A 407 17.97 -8.40 11.02
N GLU A 408 17.76 -9.63 10.55
CA GLU A 408 18.87 -10.58 10.35
C GLU A 408 19.93 -10.11 9.37
N VAL A 409 19.52 -9.40 8.32
CA VAL A 409 20.44 -8.83 7.33
C VAL A 409 20.92 -7.42 7.70
N GLY A 410 20.67 -6.99 8.94
CA GLY A 410 21.14 -5.72 9.49
C GLY A 410 20.40 -4.48 8.94
N ILE A 411 19.14 -4.63 8.52
CA ILE A 411 18.34 -3.54 7.98
C ILE A 411 17.20 -3.20 8.95
N ASP A 412 17.03 -1.91 9.26
CA ASP A 412 15.89 -1.42 10.03
C ASP A 412 14.58 -1.65 9.25
N PRO A 413 13.64 -2.45 9.79
CA PRO A 413 12.43 -2.81 9.09
C PRO A 413 11.31 -1.75 9.17
N ARG A 414 11.40 -0.77 10.08
CA ARG A 414 10.34 0.22 10.34
C ARG A 414 9.88 1.03 9.12
N PRO A 415 10.76 1.49 8.20
CA PRO A 415 10.33 2.29 7.06
C PRO A 415 9.73 1.45 5.91
N TYR A 416 9.62 0.13 6.06
CA TYR A 416 9.10 -0.78 5.03
C TYR A 416 7.69 -1.29 5.36
N GLY A 417 6.85 -1.46 4.34
CA GLY A 417 5.50 -2.02 4.47
C GLY A 417 4.81 -2.31 3.14
N THR A 418 3.51 -2.04 3.04
CA THR A 418 2.60 -2.52 1.97
C THR A 418 3.08 -2.25 0.56
N HIS A 419 3.67 -1.07 0.35
CA HIS A 419 4.07 -0.60 -0.97
C HIS A 419 5.55 -0.86 -1.28
N SER A 420 6.36 -1.27 -0.31
CA SER A 420 7.81 -1.27 -0.44
C SER A 420 8.36 -2.14 -1.58
N PHE A 421 7.77 -3.32 -1.81
CA PHE A 421 8.15 -4.19 -2.92
C PHE A 421 7.72 -3.64 -4.27
N ARG A 422 6.46 -3.20 -4.38
CA ARG A 422 5.92 -2.56 -5.59
C ARG A 422 6.74 -1.34 -6.00
N ARG A 423 7.13 -0.55 -5.01
CA ARG A 423 7.96 0.65 -5.15
C ARG A 423 9.37 0.30 -5.61
N GLY A 424 10.01 -0.65 -4.92
CA GLY A 424 11.32 -1.17 -5.30
C GLY A 424 11.36 -1.78 -6.69
N GLY A 425 10.33 -2.53 -7.07
CA GLY A 425 10.17 -3.06 -8.41
C GLY A 425 10.05 -1.95 -9.46
N CYS A 426 9.26 -0.92 -9.17
CA CYS A 426 9.09 0.23 -10.08
C CYS A 426 10.43 0.96 -10.28
N GLN A 427 11.16 1.23 -9.19
CA GLN A 427 12.50 1.81 -9.25
C GLN A 427 13.50 0.91 -9.97
N TYR A 428 13.45 -0.41 -9.77
CA TYR A 428 14.31 -1.36 -10.48
C TYR A 428 14.07 -1.33 -11.99
N LEU A 429 12.81 -1.37 -12.43
CA LEU A 429 12.48 -1.30 -13.85
C LEU A 429 12.93 0.04 -14.46
N ALA A 430 12.70 1.16 -13.78
CA ALA A 430 13.05 2.49 -14.29
C ALA A 430 14.55 2.80 -14.23
N MET A 431 15.21 2.46 -13.12
CA MET A 431 16.58 2.92 -12.80
C MET A 431 17.64 1.88 -13.15
N GLU A 432 17.37 0.58 -12.98
CA GLU A 432 18.32 -0.47 -13.35
C GLU A 432 18.08 -1.00 -14.77
N LEU A 433 16.83 -1.33 -15.11
CA LEU A 433 16.51 -1.84 -16.45
C LEU A 433 16.24 -0.75 -17.49
N ARG A 434 16.08 0.51 -17.04
CA ARG A 434 15.85 1.67 -17.91
C ARG A 434 14.61 1.55 -18.79
N TRP A 435 13.57 0.90 -18.27
CA TRP A 435 12.28 0.80 -18.96
C TRP A 435 11.63 2.18 -19.09
N PRO A 436 11.05 2.51 -20.25
CA PRO A 436 10.18 3.67 -20.39
C PRO A 436 9.02 3.62 -19.39
N PHE A 437 8.63 4.78 -18.83
CA PHE A 437 7.51 4.86 -17.88
C PHE A 437 6.20 4.30 -18.43
N ARG A 438 5.97 4.45 -19.74
CA ARG A 438 4.81 3.84 -20.43
C ARG A 438 4.78 2.32 -20.26
N ASP A 439 5.92 1.67 -20.44
CA ASP A 439 6.03 0.20 -20.37
C ASP A 439 5.86 -0.27 -18.93
N ILE A 440 6.39 0.49 -17.97
CA ILE A 440 6.17 0.24 -16.54
C ILE A 440 4.68 0.39 -16.18
N CYS A 441 3.99 1.40 -16.71
CA CYS A 441 2.54 1.57 -16.53
C CYS A 441 1.74 0.43 -17.16
N LEU A 442 2.11 -0.02 -18.36
CA LEU A 442 1.48 -1.17 -19.01
C LEU A 442 1.69 -2.44 -18.18
N TRP A 443 2.92 -2.71 -17.76
CA TRP A 443 3.27 -3.84 -16.90
C TRP A 443 2.55 -3.79 -15.55
N GLY A 444 2.47 -2.61 -14.94
CA GLY A 444 1.78 -2.38 -13.67
C GLY A 444 0.25 -2.39 -13.75
N GLY A 445 -0.33 -2.36 -14.95
CA GLY A 445 -1.78 -2.23 -15.17
C GLY A 445 -2.32 -0.86 -14.77
N TRP A 446 -1.60 0.22 -15.09
CA TRP A 446 -1.94 1.62 -14.79
C TRP A 446 -2.27 2.46 -16.03
N ALA A 447 -2.15 1.90 -17.22
CA ALA A 447 -2.10 2.66 -18.46
C ALA A 447 -3.47 3.01 -19.08
N GLU A 448 -4.60 2.59 -18.49
CA GLU A 448 -5.89 2.64 -19.18
C GLU A 448 -6.43 4.07 -19.34
N ASP A 449 -6.23 4.99 -18.38
CA ASP A 449 -6.84 6.32 -18.50
C ASP A 449 -5.86 7.50 -18.49
N PHE A 450 -4.60 7.36 -18.04
CA PHE A 450 -3.66 8.49 -17.82
C PHE A 450 -4.22 9.69 -17.02
N ASP A 451 -5.48 9.65 -16.58
CA ASP A 451 -6.21 10.72 -15.87
C ASP A 451 -5.58 11.05 -14.51
N ASN A 452 -4.72 10.17 -13.99
CA ASN A 452 -3.94 10.43 -12.78
C ASN A 452 -2.47 10.00 -12.94
N PRO A 453 -1.66 10.79 -13.69
CA PRO A 453 -0.27 10.44 -13.99
C PRO A 453 0.62 10.44 -12.73
N GLY A 454 0.15 11.00 -11.62
CA GLY A 454 0.86 11.01 -10.34
C GLY A 454 1.12 9.62 -9.75
N THR A 455 0.32 8.61 -10.11
CA THR A 455 0.39 7.27 -9.51
C THR A 455 1.77 6.63 -9.66
N ILE A 456 2.40 6.72 -10.84
CA ILE A 456 3.73 6.15 -11.05
C ILE A 456 4.81 6.91 -10.27
N PHE A 457 4.71 8.25 -10.19
CA PHE A 457 5.67 9.07 -9.47
C PHE A 457 5.68 8.78 -7.98
N ARG A 458 4.55 8.41 -7.37
CA ARG A 458 4.50 7.92 -5.97
C ARG A 458 5.37 6.67 -5.77
N TYR A 459 5.48 5.82 -6.78
CA TYR A 459 6.33 4.61 -6.75
C TYR A 459 7.77 4.84 -7.19
N LEU A 460 8.08 5.97 -7.84
CA LEU A 460 9.45 6.30 -8.24
C LEU A 460 10.16 7.20 -7.23
N LEU A 461 9.44 8.15 -6.62
CA LEU A 461 10.02 9.22 -5.80
C LEU A 461 9.46 9.20 -4.38
N SER A 462 10.34 9.32 -3.38
CA SER A 462 9.97 9.46 -1.98
C SER A 462 11.04 10.21 -1.24
N TRP A 463 10.60 11.01 -0.27
CA TRP A 463 11.46 11.76 0.62
C TRP A 463 12.32 10.87 1.52
N VAL A 464 11.97 9.59 1.71
CA VAL A 464 12.80 8.63 2.48
C VAL A 464 13.83 7.88 1.63
N ASP A 465 13.81 8.06 0.31
CA ASP A 465 14.81 7.42 -0.55
C ASP A 465 16.14 8.14 -0.41
N LYS A 466 17.23 7.37 -0.34
CA LYS A 466 18.57 7.95 -0.33
C LYS A 466 18.89 8.44 -1.74
N PRO A 467 19.26 9.73 -1.92
CA PRO A 467 19.79 10.20 -3.19
C PRO A 467 20.99 9.34 -3.59
N THR A 468 20.99 8.83 -4.81
CA THR A 468 22.11 8.07 -5.36
C THR A 468 23.26 8.96 -5.81
N LEU A 469 22.99 10.27 -5.98
CA LEU A 469 23.94 11.28 -6.45
C LEU A 469 23.98 12.47 -5.50
N GLU A 470 25.18 13.00 -5.28
CA GLU A 470 25.33 14.29 -4.63
C GLU A 470 24.94 15.41 -5.59
N ARG A 471 24.37 16.49 -5.04
CA ARG A 471 23.85 17.61 -5.84
C ARG A 471 24.91 18.25 -6.76
N LYS A 472 26.17 18.23 -6.34
CA LYS A 472 27.31 18.77 -7.10
C LYS A 472 27.60 17.99 -8.39
N ASP A 473 27.15 16.74 -8.47
CA ASP A 473 27.48 15.83 -9.57
C ASP A 473 26.42 15.79 -10.68
N PHE A 474 25.30 16.51 -10.54
CA PHE A 474 24.24 16.53 -11.55
C PHE A 474 24.68 17.11 -12.90
N PHE A 475 25.53 18.15 -12.87
CA PHE A 475 26.07 18.79 -14.07
C PHE A 475 27.59 18.57 -14.23
N ASN A 476 28.18 17.65 -13.47
CA ASN A 476 29.61 17.38 -13.56
C ASN A 476 29.92 16.64 -14.87
N PRO A 477 30.53 17.29 -15.88
CA PRO A 477 30.79 16.67 -17.18
C PRO A 477 31.91 15.61 -17.09
N HIS A 478 32.62 15.56 -15.97
CA HIS A 478 33.69 14.60 -15.69
C HIS A 478 33.24 13.46 -14.77
N ARG A 479 31.94 13.37 -14.42
CA ARG A 479 31.40 12.25 -13.65
C ARG A 479 31.63 10.96 -14.44
N LEU A 480 32.20 9.93 -13.81
CA LEU A 480 32.30 8.61 -14.43
C LEU A 480 30.88 8.07 -14.71
N GLY A 481 30.68 7.44 -15.86
CA GLY A 481 29.41 6.79 -16.19
C GLY A 481 29.10 5.69 -15.17
N THR A 482 27.82 5.41 -14.96
CA THR A 482 27.40 4.23 -14.18
C THR A 482 27.67 2.95 -14.98
N ASP A 483 27.48 1.79 -14.34
CA ASP A 483 27.53 0.50 -15.03
C ASP A 483 26.69 0.53 -16.33
N PRO A 484 27.21 -0.03 -17.43
CA PRO A 484 26.47 -0.10 -18.68
C PRO A 484 25.13 -0.78 -18.47
N CYS A 485 24.08 -0.27 -19.12
CA CYS A 485 22.82 -1.01 -19.19
C CYS A 485 23.09 -2.41 -19.76
N GLY A 486 22.77 -3.47 -19.01
CA GLY A 486 23.02 -4.85 -19.43
C GLY A 486 22.27 -5.28 -20.70
N HIS A 487 21.25 -4.51 -21.13
CA HIS A 487 20.50 -4.79 -22.36
C HIS A 487 21.02 -4.03 -23.59
N CYS A 488 21.28 -2.73 -23.47
CA CYS A 488 21.69 -1.90 -24.61
C CYS A 488 23.17 -1.48 -24.62
N GLY A 489 23.94 -1.83 -23.59
CA GLY A 489 25.36 -1.52 -23.45
C GLY A 489 25.67 -0.03 -23.26
N ARG A 490 24.66 0.85 -23.21
CA ARG A 490 24.87 2.30 -23.07
C ARG A 490 25.28 2.63 -21.64
N THR A 491 26.39 3.35 -21.51
CA THR A 491 26.86 4.05 -20.31
C THR A 491 26.60 5.55 -20.50
N CYS A 492 25.38 6.05 -20.25
CA CYS A 492 25.19 7.51 -20.30
C CYS A 492 25.55 8.17 -18.98
N HIS A 493 26.28 9.29 -19.04
CA HIS A 493 26.44 10.24 -17.93
C HIS A 493 25.10 10.86 -17.46
N CYS A 494 24.11 10.87 -18.36
CA CYS A 494 22.77 11.43 -18.19
C CYS A 494 21.75 10.47 -17.54
N ALA A 495 22.17 9.25 -17.21
CA ALA A 495 21.32 8.21 -16.62
C ALA A 495 21.58 8.05 -15.12
#